data_AF-A0A0G2HT92-F1
#
_entry.id   AF-A0A0G2HT92-F1
#
_cell.length_a   1.000
_cell.length_b   1.000
_cell.length_c   1.000
_cell.angle_alpha   90.00
_cell.angle_beta   90.00
_cell.angle_gamma   90.00
#
_symmetry.space_group_name_H-M   'P 1'
#
loop_
_entity.id
_entity.type
_entity.pdbx_description
1 polymer ?
#
loop_
_entity_poly.entity_id
_entity_poly.type
_entity_poly.pdbx_seq_one_letter_code
_entity_poly.pdbx_strand_id
1 'polypeptide(L)'
;MCYSSLFSHLFGSLSSNTSVFSPLPKPEVSTSQAEIDLDETIPFINATERTLSSRAPVGVRCWELNWAADALYALGEVDKKDDLKGKNIYDVAGRFCYQTNGHKISANDATIGKHYWFRNVFKTSPLPFVPVTTRIVNAVKVRGTVSGKVCTDAMVEIISKCTAPGKPSKLNYFRGGQYTAANGWVYAIVCEKKYCLF
;
A
#
# COMPACT_ATOMS: atom_id res chain seq x y z
N MET A 1 40.53 -46.05 16.22
CA MET A 1 41.24 -44.77 16.39
C MET A 1 40.16 -43.72 16.65
N CYS A 2 39.77 -43.40 17.89
CA CYS A 2 40.42 -42.54 18.92
C CYS A 2 40.85 -41.19 18.31
N TYR A 3 40.46 -39.99 18.76
CA TYR A 3 40.14 -39.38 20.08
C TYR A 3 38.93 -38.40 19.94
N SER A 4 37.96 -38.25 20.87
CA SER A 4 37.96 -37.63 22.22
C SER A 4 38.30 -36.12 22.22
N SER A 5 37.35 -35.22 22.57
CA SER A 5 37.21 -34.57 23.91
C SER A 5 37.56 -33.05 23.81
N LEU A 6 37.06 -32.06 24.55
CA LEU A 6 36.01 -31.84 25.57
C LEU A 6 35.72 -30.31 25.64
N PHE A 7 34.53 -29.97 26.15
CA PHE A 7 34.17 -28.88 27.10
C PHE A 7 34.98 -27.56 27.18
N SER A 8 34.24 -26.45 27.29
CA SER A 8 34.26 -25.59 28.50
C SER A 8 32.97 -24.79 28.67
N HIS A 9 32.27 -25.08 29.77
CA HIS A 9 31.26 -24.21 30.40
C HIS A 9 31.95 -23.05 31.11
N LEU A 10 31.33 -21.87 31.11
CA LEU A 10 31.51 -20.89 32.18
C LEU A 10 30.15 -20.30 32.56
N PHE A 11 29.68 -20.70 33.73
CA PHE A 11 28.71 -19.98 34.55
C PHE A 11 29.44 -18.85 35.29
N GLY A 12 28.78 -17.70 35.46
CA GLY A 12 29.24 -16.62 36.34
C GLY A 12 28.06 -15.73 36.73
N SER A 13 27.71 -15.79 38.02
CA SER A 13 26.51 -15.22 38.64
C SER A 13 26.68 -13.76 39.10
N LEU A 14 25.55 -13.16 39.47
CA LEU A 14 25.23 -11.79 39.87
C LEU A 14 26.21 -11.06 40.80
N SER A 15 26.24 -9.73 40.64
CA SER A 15 26.17 -8.80 41.77
C SER A 15 25.51 -7.47 41.36
N SER A 16 24.47 -7.10 42.11
CA SER A 16 23.75 -5.82 42.04
C SER A 16 24.51 -4.74 42.79
N ASN A 17 24.42 -3.49 42.32
CA ASN A 17 24.35 -2.33 43.21
C ASN A 17 23.65 -1.14 42.53
N THR A 18 23.10 -0.31 43.39
CA THR A 18 21.98 0.62 43.26
C THR A 18 22.38 2.06 42.87
N SER A 19 21.34 2.87 42.62
CA SER A 19 21.29 4.34 42.58
C SER A 19 21.54 4.96 41.18
N VAL A 20 20.86 6.01 40.70
CA VAL A 20 20.03 7.06 41.31
C VAL A 20 18.89 7.40 40.32
N PHE A 21 17.67 7.49 40.82
CA PHE A 21 16.55 8.13 40.11
C PHE A 21 16.79 9.64 40.09
N SER A 22 16.94 10.24 38.91
CA SER A 22 16.88 11.70 38.76
C SER A 22 15.40 12.15 38.77
N PRO A 23 14.99 13.07 39.65
CA PRO A 23 13.64 13.64 39.61
C PRO A 23 13.54 14.69 38.48
N LEU A 24 12.52 14.55 37.64
CA LEU A 24 12.06 15.62 36.75
C LEU A 24 11.50 16.78 37.59
N PRO A 25 11.88 18.05 37.33
CA PRO A 25 11.23 19.18 37.97
C PRO A 25 9.83 19.41 37.37
N LYS A 26 8.82 19.47 38.23
CA LYS A 26 7.51 20.06 37.93
C LYS A 26 7.66 21.56 37.65
N PRO A 27 7.06 22.10 36.59
CA PRO A 27 6.71 23.52 36.55
C PRO A 27 5.35 23.72 37.22
N GLU A 28 5.36 24.52 38.27
CA GLU A 28 4.18 25.01 38.97
C GLU A 28 3.34 25.91 38.06
N VAL A 29 2.02 25.78 38.24
CA VAL A 29 1.02 26.71 37.71
C VAL A 29 1.26 28.08 38.34
N SER A 30 1.50 29.09 37.52
CA SER A 30 1.38 30.48 37.93
C SER A 30 0.41 31.18 36.98
N THR A 31 -0.79 31.41 37.49
CA THR A 31 -1.78 32.35 36.94
C THR A 31 -1.25 33.76 37.17
N SER A 32 -0.89 34.45 36.09
CA SER A 32 -0.78 35.91 36.11
C SER A 32 -1.57 36.48 34.95
N GLN A 33 -2.50 37.34 35.31
CA GLN A 33 -3.46 38.01 34.45
C GLN A 33 -2.73 38.89 33.44
N ALA A 34 -3.09 38.73 32.16
CA ALA A 34 -2.87 39.77 31.16
C ALA A 34 -4.26 40.18 30.67
N GLU A 35 -4.61 41.42 30.97
CA GLU A 35 -5.80 42.12 30.50
C GLU A 35 -5.85 42.08 28.96
N ILE A 36 -6.99 41.68 28.41
CA ILE A 36 -7.23 41.72 26.98
C ILE A 36 -7.71 43.14 26.67
N ASP A 37 -6.81 43.95 26.13
CA ASP A 37 -7.13 45.24 25.51
C ASP A 37 -7.88 44.97 24.21
N LEU A 38 -9.16 45.33 24.18
CA LEU A 38 -10.08 45.16 23.06
C LEU A 38 -10.08 46.44 22.21
N ASP A 39 -8.97 46.73 21.54
CA ASP A 39 -8.98 47.66 20.41
C ASP A 39 -7.87 47.34 19.41
N GLU A 40 -8.09 46.34 18.55
CA GLU A 40 -7.34 46.23 17.31
C GLU A 40 -8.28 45.94 16.14
N THR A 41 -8.55 47.01 15.39
CA THR A 41 -9.35 46.99 14.16
C THR A 41 -8.64 46.16 13.10
N ILE A 42 -9.19 45.00 12.75
CA ILE A 42 -8.64 44.11 11.71
C ILE A 42 -8.80 44.78 10.33
N PRO A 43 -7.71 45.08 9.59
CA PRO A 43 -7.83 45.51 8.21
C PRO A 43 -8.26 44.32 7.34
N PHE A 44 -9.32 44.54 6.56
CA PHE A 44 -9.91 43.58 5.63
C PHE A 44 -8.87 43.20 4.54
N ILE A 45 -8.11 42.13 4.76
CA ILE A 45 -7.25 41.56 3.72
C ILE A 45 -8.17 40.83 2.74
N ASN A 46 -8.37 41.44 1.58
CA ASN A 46 -9.02 40.84 0.44
C ASN A 46 -8.08 39.76 -0.16
N ALA A 47 -7.95 38.63 0.53
CA ALA A 47 -7.21 37.48 0.04
C ALA A 47 -8.08 36.78 -1.00
N THR A 48 -7.85 37.11 -2.27
CA THR A 48 -8.34 36.32 -3.40
C THR A 48 -7.95 34.86 -3.17
N GLU A 49 -8.95 34.01 -2.92
CA GLU A 49 -8.81 32.56 -2.88
C GLU A 49 -8.17 32.08 -4.19
N ARG A 50 -6.84 31.92 -4.19
CA ARG A 50 -6.19 30.98 -5.08
C ARG A 50 -6.18 29.65 -4.37
N THR A 51 -7.30 28.94 -4.46
CA THR A 51 -7.44 27.54 -4.09
C THR A 51 -6.44 26.73 -4.92
N LEU A 52 -5.23 26.57 -4.38
CA LEU A 52 -4.19 25.73 -4.96
C LEU A 52 -4.66 24.28 -4.94
N SER A 53 -5.12 23.82 -6.11
CA SER A 53 -5.14 22.44 -6.60
C SER A 53 -5.43 21.36 -5.55
N SER A 54 -6.65 20.83 -5.52
CA SER A 54 -6.96 19.62 -4.76
C SER A 54 -6.03 18.48 -5.20
N ARG A 55 -5.00 18.18 -4.39
CA ARG A 55 -4.22 16.95 -4.54
C ARG A 55 -5.23 15.81 -4.43
N ALA A 56 -5.19 14.87 -5.36
CA ALA A 56 -6.03 13.68 -5.29
C ALA A 56 -5.90 13.06 -3.88
N PRO A 57 -7.02 12.66 -3.24
CA PRO A 57 -6.96 12.17 -1.88
C PRO A 57 -6.03 10.96 -1.80
N VAL A 58 -5.08 11.02 -0.86
CA VAL A 58 -4.16 9.93 -0.54
C VAL A 58 -4.96 8.80 0.12
N GLY A 59 -4.64 7.56 -0.25
CA GLY A 59 -5.25 6.36 0.34
C GLY A 59 -5.99 5.46 -0.65
N VAL A 60 -6.76 4.52 -0.09
CA VAL A 60 -7.42 3.45 -0.84
C VAL A 60 -8.77 3.88 -1.39
N ARG A 61 -9.01 3.58 -2.66
CA ARG A 61 -10.33 3.58 -3.29
C ARG A 61 -10.65 2.20 -3.83
N CYS A 62 -11.76 1.64 -3.37
CA CYS A 62 -12.29 0.38 -3.86
C CYS A 62 -13.25 0.63 -5.01
N TRP A 63 -13.32 -0.30 -5.97
CA TRP A 63 -14.19 -0.14 -7.13
C TRP A 63 -15.39 -1.06 -7.11
N GLU A 64 -16.46 -0.58 -7.75
CA GLU A 64 -17.69 -1.28 -8.04
C GLU A 64 -17.85 -1.37 -9.56
N LEU A 65 -17.12 -2.31 -10.15
CA LEU A 65 -17.09 -2.49 -11.60
C LEU A 65 -17.91 -3.71 -12.01
N ASN A 66 -18.26 -3.77 -13.30
CA ASN A 66 -18.99 -4.88 -13.90
C ASN A 66 -18.12 -6.12 -14.16
N TRP A 67 -16.99 -6.28 -13.46
CA TRP A 67 -16.16 -7.48 -13.52
C TRP A 67 -15.81 -7.94 -12.10
N ALA A 68 -15.56 -9.23 -11.93
CA ALA A 68 -15.05 -9.79 -10.69
C ALA A 68 -14.20 -11.03 -10.97
N ALA A 69 -13.10 -11.16 -10.23
CA ALA A 69 -12.20 -12.31 -10.30
C ALA A 69 -12.31 -13.17 -9.04
N ASP A 70 -12.16 -14.49 -9.20
CA ASP A 70 -11.83 -15.37 -8.08
C ASP A 70 -10.33 -15.23 -7.77
N ALA A 71 -10.02 -14.31 -6.87
CA ALA A 71 -8.66 -13.88 -6.53
C ALA A 71 -7.95 -14.83 -5.56
N LEU A 72 -8.59 -15.94 -5.18
CA LEU A 72 -7.98 -17.01 -4.39
C LEU A 72 -7.00 -17.85 -5.20
N TYR A 73 -7.19 -17.93 -6.52
CA TYR A 73 -6.44 -18.84 -7.38
C TYR A 73 -6.04 -18.17 -8.70
N ALA A 74 -4.79 -17.70 -8.76
CA ALA A 74 -4.18 -17.26 -10.00
C ALA A 74 -3.92 -18.47 -10.90
N LEU A 75 -4.22 -18.31 -12.19
CA LEU A 75 -4.08 -19.37 -13.20
C LEU A 75 -2.72 -19.29 -13.91
N GLY A 76 -2.18 -18.08 -14.08
CA GLY A 76 -0.91 -17.84 -14.78
C GLY A 76 -0.65 -16.35 -15.01
N GLU A 77 0.60 -16.00 -15.31
CA GLU A 77 0.95 -14.68 -15.85
C GLU A 77 0.66 -14.68 -17.36
N VAL A 78 0.04 -13.61 -17.88
CA VAL A 78 -0.29 -13.52 -19.32
C VAL A 78 1.02 -13.57 -20.13
N ASP A 79 0.98 -14.26 -21.27
CA ASP A 79 2.11 -14.47 -22.19
C ASP A 79 3.31 -15.25 -21.60
N LYS A 80 3.12 -15.90 -20.45
CA LYS A 80 4.12 -16.77 -19.84
C LYS A 80 3.60 -18.18 -19.61
N LYS A 81 4.53 -19.13 -19.54
CA LYS A 81 4.27 -20.53 -19.18
C LYS A 81 4.53 -20.81 -17.69
N ASP A 82 4.54 -19.77 -16.87
CA ASP A 82 4.78 -19.89 -15.43
C ASP A 82 3.60 -20.59 -14.76
N ASP A 83 3.87 -21.65 -13.99
CA ASP A 83 2.86 -22.26 -13.13
C ASP A 83 2.66 -21.42 -11.86
N LEU A 84 1.46 -20.85 -11.70
CA LEU A 84 1.06 -20.11 -10.50
C LEU A 84 0.15 -20.95 -9.59
N LYS A 85 0.18 -22.28 -9.70
CA LYS A 85 -0.62 -23.19 -8.88
C LYS A 85 -0.52 -22.86 -7.38
N GLY A 86 -1.68 -22.66 -6.77
CA GLY A 86 -1.83 -22.35 -5.36
C GLY A 86 -1.47 -20.91 -4.97
N LYS A 87 -1.19 -20.02 -5.94
CA LYS A 87 -0.95 -18.60 -5.69
C LYS A 87 -2.25 -17.80 -5.75
N ASN A 88 -2.40 -16.83 -4.87
CA ASN A 88 -3.56 -15.93 -4.83
C ASN A 88 -3.16 -14.50 -5.26
N ILE A 89 -4.08 -13.55 -5.14
CA ILE A 89 -3.85 -12.16 -5.51
C ILE A 89 -2.74 -11.46 -4.69
N TYR A 90 -2.57 -11.80 -3.41
CA TYR A 90 -1.46 -11.29 -2.60
C TYR A 90 -0.13 -11.80 -3.12
N ASP A 91 -0.05 -13.08 -3.50
CA ASP A 91 1.19 -13.69 -4.02
C ASP A 91 1.63 -13.03 -5.32
N VAL A 92 0.72 -12.86 -6.29
CA VAL A 92 1.08 -12.26 -7.58
C VAL A 92 1.37 -10.76 -7.45
N ALA A 93 0.69 -10.05 -6.54
CA ALA A 93 0.98 -8.66 -6.26
C ALA A 93 2.35 -8.49 -5.58
N GLY A 94 2.67 -9.34 -4.60
CA GLY A 94 3.98 -9.38 -3.96
C GLY A 94 5.09 -9.73 -4.95
N ARG A 95 4.86 -10.71 -5.84
CA ARG A 95 5.78 -11.06 -6.93
C ARG A 95 6.04 -9.87 -7.85
N PHE A 96 4.99 -9.16 -8.28
CA PHE A 96 5.13 -7.94 -9.07
C PHE A 96 5.99 -6.89 -8.36
N CYS A 97 5.68 -6.60 -7.09
CA CYS A 97 6.42 -5.59 -6.33
C CYS A 97 7.89 -5.97 -6.10
N TYR A 98 8.18 -7.26 -5.86
CA TYR A 98 9.54 -7.77 -5.76
C TYR A 98 10.31 -7.58 -7.07
N GLN A 99 9.72 -8.00 -8.19
CA GLN A 99 10.36 -7.92 -9.52
C GLN A 99 10.54 -6.49 -10.02
N THR A 100 9.73 -5.56 -9.52
CA THR A 100 9.76 -4.14 -9.94
C THR A 100 10.59 -3.29 -8.96
N ASN A 101 11.09 -3.86 -7.87
CA ASN A 101 11.91 -3.14 -6.90
C ASN A 101 13.18 -2.58 -7.55
N GLY A 102 13.49 -1.31 -7.29
CA GLY A 102 14.64 -0.63 -7.89
C GLY A 102 14.41 -0.13 -9.33
N HIS A 103 13.24 -0.41 -9.93
CA HIS A 103 12.90 0.10 -11.26
C HIS A 103 12.81 1.64 -11.24
N LYS A 104 13.48 2.29 -12.19
CA LYS A 104 13.45 3.75 -12.34
C LYS A 104 12.30 4.15 -13.24
N ILE A 105 11.36 4.92 -12.71
CA ILE A 105 10.25 5.52 -13.45
C ILE A 105 10.66 6.92 -13.88
N SER A 106 10.70 7.18 -15.18
CA SER A 106 10.89 8.50 -15.75
C SER A 106 9.57 9.30 -15.76
N ALA A 107 9.65 10.59 -16.08
CA ALA A 107 8.47 11.45 -16.20
C ALA A 107 7.55 11.04 -17.37
N ASN A 108 8.07 10.26 -18.33
CA ASN A 108 7.34 9.82 -19.51
C ASN A 108 6.77 8.40 -19.35
N ASP A 109 7.21 7.66 -18.33
CA ASP A 109 6.73 6.31 -18.06
C ASP A 109 5.39 6.38 -17.35
N ALA A 110 4.31 6.36 -18.13
CA ALA A 110 2.97 6.56 -17.59
C ALA A 110 2.50 5.40 -16.71
N THR A 111 2.89 4.16 -17.00
CA THR A 111 2.44 2.96 -16.29
C THR A 111 3.42 1.81 -16.45
N ILE A 112 3.61 1.05 -15.37
CA ILE A 112 4.27 -0.26 -15.37
C ILE A 112 3.34 -1.27 -14.72
N GLY A 113 3.23 -2.48 -15.27
CA GLY A 113 2.29 -3.47 -14.74
C GLY A 113 2.50 -4.86 -15.30
N LYS A 114 1.83 -5.82 -14.68
CA LYS A 114 1.79 -7.21 -15.09
C LYS A 114 0.37 -7.73 -15.06
N HIS A 115 0.06 -8.61 -15.99
CA HIS A 115 -1.26 -9.20 -16.15
C HIS A 115 -1.24 -10.66 -15.66
N TYR A 116 -2.29 -11.04 -14.94
CA TYR A 116 -2.47 -12.38 -14.40
C TYR A 116 -3.88 -12.87 -14.72
N TRP A 117 -3.98 -14.11 -15.18
CA TRP A 117 -5.26 -14.76 -15.43
C TRP A 117 -5.88 -15.23 -14.12
N PHE A 118 -7.14 -14.88 -13.90
CA PHE A 118 -7.97 -15.41 -12.84
C PHE A 118 -9.28 -15.93 -13.43
N ARG A 119 -9.98 -16.80 -12.69
CA ARG A 119 -11.32 -17.21 -13.07
C ARG A 119 -12.27 -16.01 -12.99
N ASN A 120 -13.11 -15.85 -14.02
CA ASN A 120 -14.20 -14.88 -13.96
C ASN A 120 -15.32 -15.44 -13.08
N VAL A 121 -15.85 -14.61 -12.17
CA VAL A 121 -16.93 -15.04 -11.27
C VAL A 121 -18.30 -14.97 -11.94
N PHE A 122 -18.46 -14.12 -12.94
CA PHE A 122 -19.71 -14.00 -13.68
C PHE A 122 -19.85 -15.15 -14.70
N LYS A 123 -20.73 -16.09 -14.41
CA LYS A 123 -21.02 -17.25 -15.27
C LYS A 123 -21.61 -16.87 -16.63
N THR A 124 -22.24 -15.69 -16.72
CA THR A 124 -22.80 -15.14 -17.96
C THR A 124 -21.73 -14.52 -18.87
N SER A 125 -20.49 -14.45 -18.41
CA SER A 125 -19.38 -13.96 -19.20
C SER A 125 -19.07 -14.88 -20.39
N PRO A 126 -18.80 -14.35 -21.61
CA PRO A 126 -18.31 -15.14 -22.73
C PRO A 126 -16.87 -15.61 -22.48
N LEU A 127 -16.14 -14.97 -21.55
CA LEU A 127 -14.80 -15.35 -21.16
C LEU A 127 -14.80 -16.00 -19.76
N PRO A 128 -14.37 -17.27 -19.63
CA PRO A 128 -14.30 -17.92 -18.32
C PRO A 128 -13.18 -17.37 -17.43
N PHE A 129 -12.31 -16.53 -17.99
CA PHE A 129 -11.16 -15.93 -17.34
C PHE A 129 -11.17 -14.42 -17.51
N VAL A 130 -10.59 -13.73 -16.53
CA VAL A 130 -10.43 -12.27 -16.53
C VAL A 130 -8.96 -11.94 -16.28
N PRO A 131 -8.33 -11.07 -17.10
CA PRO A 131 -6.96 -10.66 -16.87
C PRO A 131 -6.95 -9.51 -15.86
N VAL A 132 -6.38 -9.78 -14.69
CA VAL A 132 -6.19 -8.81 -13.63
C VAL A 132 -4.78 -8.27 -13.71
N THR A 133 -4.67 -6.95 -13.76
CA THR A 133 -3.43 -6.20 -13.88
C THR A 133 -3.05 -5.63 -12.52
N THR A 134 -1.86 -5.98 -12.05
CA THR A 134 -1.21 -5.28 -10.94
C THR A 134 -0.26 -4.24 -11.52
N ARG A 135 -0.42 -2.96 -11.17
CA ARG A 135 0.31 -1.86 -11.81
C ARG A 135 0.63 -0.68 -10.91
N ILE A 136 1.62 0.10 -11.34
CA ILE A 136 1.97 1.43 -10.82
C ILE A 136 1.76 2.44 -11.95
N VAL A 137 1.10 3.55 -11.65
CA VAL A 137 0.75 4.62 -12.59
C VAL A 137 1.37 5.93 -12.13
N ASN A 138 2.08 6.60 -13.03
CA ASN A 138 2.74 7.90 -12.79
C ASN A 138 2.01 9.01 -13.55
N ALA A 139 0.73 9.23 -13.24
CA ALA A 139 -0.08 10.26 -13.91
C ALA A 139 0.44 11.69 -13.65
N VAL A 140 1.15 11.89 -12.54
CA VAL A 140 1.75 13.17 -12.13
C VAL A 140 3.12 13.43 -12.75
N LYS A 141 3.65 12.51 -13.57
CA LYS A 141 4.94 12.63 -14.27
C LYS A 141 6.14 12.91 -13.35
N VAL A 142 6.10 12.34 -12.14
CA VAL A 142 7.18 12.48 -11.14
C VAL A 142 8.18 11.35 -11.33
N ARG A 143 9.46 11.70 -11.46
CA ARG A 143 10.55 10.71 -11.54
C ARG A 143 10.77 10.05 -10.18
N GLY A 144 11.19 8.80 -10.17
CA GLY A 144 11.54 8.13 -8.93
C GLY A 144 11.99 6.69 -9.13
N THR A 145 12.29 6.03 -8.02
CA THR A 145 12.63 4.61 -7.99
C THR A 145 11.54 3.86 -7.22
N VAL A 146 11.06 2.76 -7.78
CA VAL A 146 10.08 1.90 -7.12
C VAL A 146 10.71 1.26 -5.89
N SER A 147 10.11 1.50 -4.73
CA SER A 147 10.38 0.75 -3.52
C SER A 147 9.47 -0.47 -3.48
N GLY A 148 10.07 -1.67 -3.49
CA GLY A 148 9.33 -2.93 -3.40
C GLY A 148 8.50 -3.00 -2.12
N LYS A 149 8.99 -2.46 -1.00
CA LYS A 149 8.24 -2.40 0.26
C LYS A 149 6.99 -1.53 0.13
N VAL A 150 7.14 -0.30 -0.37
CA VAL A 150 6.00 0.63 -0.54
C VAL A 150 4.98 0.05 -1.51
N CYS A 151 5.44 -0.58 -2.60
CA CYS A 151 4.56 -1.29 -3.52
C CYS A 151 3.79 -2.41 -2.83
N THR A 152 4.47 -3.29 -2.09
CA THR A 152 3.82 -4.41 -1.41
C THR A 152 2.82 -3.91 -0.36
N ASP A 153 3.20 -2.93 0.46
CA ASP A 153 2.32 -2.35 1.47
C ASP A 153 1.05 -1.76 0.82
N ALA A 154 1.20 -1.01 -0.28
CA ALA A 154 0.07 -0.44 -1.01
C ALA A 154 -0.84 -1.54 -1.60
N MET A 155 -0.28 -2.60 -2.17
CA MET A 155 -1.07 -3.71 -2.73
C MET A 155 -1.82 -4.48 -1.64
N VAL A 156 -1.17 -4.76 -0.51
CA VAL A 156 -1.81 -5.38 0.65
C VAL A 156 -2.93 -4.50 1.18
N GLU A 157 -2.72 -3.18 1.23
CA GLU A 157 -3.74 -2.23 1.69
C GLU A 157 -4.94 -2.19 0.74
N ILE A 158 -4.73 -2.22 -0.57
CA ILE A 158 -5.82 -2.32 -1.57
C ILE A 158 -6.63 -3.59 -1.32
N ILE A 159 -5.97 -4.75 -1.27
CA ILE A 159 -6.68 -6.04 -1.16
C ILE A 159 -7.43 -6.08 0.17
N SER A 160 -6.76 -5.85 1.30
CA SER A 160 -7.36 -5.93 2.64
C SER A 160 -8.51 -4.94 2.85
N LYS A 161 -8.34 -3.66 2.49
CA LYS A 161 -9.38 -2.65 2.68
C LYS A 161 -10.55 -2.82 1.71
N CYS A 162 -10.34 -3.37 0.53
CA CYS A 162 -11.42 -3.60 -0.43
C CYS A 162 -12.16 -4.91 -0.19
N THR A 163 -11.57 -5.88 0.51
CA THR A 163 -12.24 -7.11 0.94
C THR A 163 -12.76 -7.07 2.38
N ALA A 164 -12.66 -5.93 3.07
CA ALA A 164 -13.16 -5.78 4.43
C ALA A 164 -14.70 -5.93 4.49
N PRO A 165 -15.28 -6.27 5.65
CA PRO A 165 -16.74 -6.35 5.80
C PRO A 165 -17.45 -5.07 5.32
N GLY A 166 -18.55 -5.23 4.59
CA GLY A 166 -19.33 -4.11 4.04
C GLY A 166 -18.74 -3.47 2.78
N LYS A 167 -17.65 -4.01 2.22
CA LYS A 167 -17.03 -3.52 0.98
C LYS A 167 -17.50 -4.31 -0.25
N PRO A 168 -17.36 -3.74 -1.46
CA PRO A 168 -17.87 -4.35 -2.68
C PRO A 168 -17.08 -5.58 -3.16
N SER A 169 -15.86 -5.80 -2.65
CA SER A 169 -15.05 -6.97 -3.02
C SER A 169 -15.02 -8.02 -1.92
N LYS A 170 -14.79 -9.26 -2.33
CA LYS A 170 -14.32 -10.39 -1.50
C LYS A 170 -13.19 -11.08 -2.24
N LEU A 171 -12.39 -11.94 -1.61
CA LEU A 171 -11.32 -12.64 -2.35
C LEU A 171 -11.86 -13.52 -3.48
N ASN A 172 -12.98 -14.21 -3.28
CA ASN A 172 -13.65 -14.98 -4.34
C ASN A 172 -14.58 -14.13 -5.23
N TYR A 173 -14.56 -12.81 -5.07
CA TYR A 173 -15.38 -11.84 -5.80
C TYR A 173 -14.66 -10.48 -5.84
N PHE A 174 -13.43 -10.48 -6.34
CA PHE A 174 -12.56 -9.32 -6.22
C PHE A 174 -12.75 -8.38 -7.41
N ARG A 175 -13.08 -7.11 -7.13
CA ARG A 175 -13.38 -6.08 -8.13
C ARG A 175 -12.26 -5.05 -8.31
N GLY A 176 -11.14 -5.25 -7.64
CA GLY A 176 -9.99 -4.36 -7.72
C GLY A 176 -10.10 -3.11 -6.85
N GLY A 177 -9.10 -2.26 -7.00
CA GLY A 177 -8.98 -1.00 -6.30
C GLY A 177 -7.66 -0.31 -6.60
N GLN A 178 -7.48 0.85 -5.98
CA GLN A 178 -6.24 1.62 -6.08
C GLN A 178 -5.84 2.22 -4.74
N TYR A 179 -4.55 2.49 -4.60
CA TYR A 179 -3.95 3.28 -3.53
C TYR A 179 -3.20 4.46 -4.14
N THR A 180 -3.58 5.67 -3.78
CA THR A 180 -2.87 6.89 -4.17
C THR A 180 -1.85 7.24 -3.09
N ALA A 181 -0.57 7.25 -3.44
CA ALA A 181 0.52 7.60 -2.53
C ALA A 181 0.73 9.12 -2.45
N ALA A 182 1.41 9.57 -1.39
CA ALA A 182 1.70 10.99 -1.16
C ALA A 182 2.56 11.63 -2.27
N ASN A 183 3.37 10.85 -2.97
CA ASN A 183 4.15 11.30 -4.12
C ASN A 183 3.33 11.40 -5.42
N GLY A 184 2.02 11.13 -5.36
CA GLY A 184 1.10 11.16 -6.50
C GLY A 184 1.12 9.92 -7.39
N TRP A 185 1.98 8.93 -7.12
CA TRP A 185 1.90 7.64 -7.79
C TRP A 185 0.67 6.85 -7.34
N VAL A 186 0.10 6.09 -8.26
CA VAL A 186 -1.06 5.25 -7.99
C VAL A 186 -0.69 3.78 -8.17
N TYR A 187 -0.91 3.00 -7.14
CA TYR A 187 -0.82 1.54 -7.16
C TYR A 187 -2.23 1.00 -7.42
N ALA A 188 -2.40 0.05 -8.32
CA ALA A 188 -3.71 -0.44 -8.68
C ALA A 188 -3.73 -1.92 -9.01
N ILE A 189 -4.84 -2.57 -8.66
CA ILE A 189 -5.20 -3.91 -9.11
C ILE A 189 -6.51 -3.78 -9.87
N VAL A 190 -6.46 -3.96 -11.19
CA VAL A 190 -7.58 -3.64 -12.10
C VAL A 190 -7.70 -4.67 -13.20
N CYS A 191 -8.91 -4.94 -13.68
CA CYS A 191 -9.05 -5.65 -14.94
C CYS A 191 -8.77 -4.71 -16.12
N GLU A 192 -8.08 -5.21 -17.15
CA GLU A 192 -7.78 -4.42 -18.34
C GLU A 192 -9.02 -4.26 -19.25
N LYS A 193 -9.51 -3.01 -19.42
CA LYS A 193 -10.81 -2.65 -20.02
C LYS A 193 -11.27 -3.52 -21.21
N LYS A 194 -10.38 -3.89 -22.14
CA LYS A 194 -10.71 -4.73 -23.31
C LYS A 194 -11.25 -6.13 -22.95
N TYR A 195 -11.02 -6.61 -21.74
CA TYR A 195 -11.40 -7.95 -21.28
C TYR A 195 -12.38 -7.95 -20.08
N CYS A 196 -12.86 -6.78 -19.66
CA CYS A 196 -13.70 -6.61 -18.46
C CYS A 196 -15.15 -6.25 -18.78
N LEU A 197 -15.56 -6.37 -20.03
CA LEU A 197 -16.86 -5.86 -20.49
C LEU A 197 -17.97 -6.85 -20.12
N PHE A 198 -18.82 -6.39 -19.20
CA PHE A 198 -20.20 -6.82 -18.95
C PHE A 198 -21.07 -5.59 -18.76
#